data_AF-A0A2S2NNK9-F1
#
_entry.id   AF-A0A2S2NNK9-F1
#
_cell.length_a   1.000
_cell.length_b   1.000
_cell.length_c   1.000
_cell.angle_alpha   90.00
_cell.angle_beta   90.00
_cell.angle_gamma   90.00
#
_symmetry.space_group_name_H-M   'P 1'
#
loop_
_entity.id
_entity.type
_entity.pdbx_description
1 polymer ?
#
loop_
_entity_poly.entity_id
_entity_poly.type
_entity_poly.pdbx_seq_one_letter_code
_entity_poly.pdbx_strand_id
1 'polypeptide(L)'
;IDVFVDNKNYKLYFSLALIVGDNLGLHSILGFSESFMANFPCRFCKTSKADCNIQPTQNNNSLRNMTNYSEDLIINNLSLTGIKEPCIWNNVINFHVTNNFSVDLMHDCL
;
A
#
# COMPACT_ATOMS: atom_id res chain seq x y z
N ILE A 1 9.90 -24.58 -0.72
CA ILE A 1 11.05 -25.05 -1.54
C ILE A 1 11.79 -26.07 -0.72
N ASP A 2 12.00 -27.27 -1.24
CA ASP A 2 12.78 -28.28 -0.55
C ASP A 2 14.25 -28.12 -0.96
N VAL A 3 15.15 -28.07 0.02
CA VAL A 3 16.61 -27.94 -0.18
C VAL A 3 17.36 -29.04 0.56
N PHE A 4 18.41 -29.55 -0.06
CA PHE A 4 19.25 -30.60 0.51
C PHE A 4 20.62 -30.02 0.86
N VAL A 5 20.97 -30.01 2.15
CA VAL A 5 22.21 -29.45 2.69
C VAL A 5 22.74 -30.40 3.77
N ASP A 6 24.04 -30.72 3.76
CA ASP A 6 24.71 -31.58 4.75
C ASP A 6 23.98 -32.91 5.03
N ASN A 7 23.60 -33.63 3.96
CA ASN A 7 22.85 -34.87 4.02
C ASN A 7 21.47 -34.77 4.71
N LYS A 8 20.89 -33.57 4.82
CA LYS A 8 19.56 -33.33 5.41
C LYS A 8 18.66 -32.57 4.45
N ASN A 9 17.36 -32.90 4.48
CA ASN A 9 16.32 -32.20 3.75
C ASN A 9 15.69 -31.12 4.63
N TYR A 10 15.58 -29.90 4.11
CA TYR A 10 14.89 -28.79 4.74
C TYR A 10 13.78 -28.27 3.83
N LYS A 11 12.64 -27.96 4.44
CA LYS A 11 11.53 -27.30 3.75
C LYS A 11 11.52 -25.81 4.09
N LEU A 12 11.82 -24.98 3.09
CA LEU A 12 11.82 -23.54 3.19
C LEU A 12 10.45 -22.95 2.83
N TYR A 13 9.99 -22.03 3.67
CA TYR A 13 8.77 -21.24 3.49
C TYR A 13 9.15 -19.78 3.32
N PHE A 14 8.51 -19.10 2.38
CA PHE A 14 8.72 -17.68 2.10
C PHE A 14 7.42 -16.93 2.36
N SER A 15 7.54 -15.72 2.91
CA SER A 15 6.41 -14.81 3.11
C SER A 15 6.87 -13.39 2.79
N LEU A 16 6.04 -12.66 2.05
CA LEU A 16 6.26 -11.25 1.78
C LEU A 16 5.72 -10.43 2.95
N ALA A 17 6.62 -9.78 3.70
CA ALA A 17 6.23 -8.99 4.86
C ALA A 17 5.79 -7.56 4.46
N LEU A 18 6.69 -6.82 3.82
CA LEU A 18 6.52 -5.42 3.43
C LEU A 18 7.18 -5.15 2.09
N ILE A 19 6.66 -4.17 1.36
CA ILE A 19 7.31 -3.58 0.17
C ILE A 19 7.72 -2.17 0.58
N VAL A 20 9.00 -1.82 0.49
CA VAL A 20 9.55 -0.52 0.89
C VAL A 20 10.14 0.17 -0.33
N GLY A 21 9.96 1.49 -0.40
CA GLY A 21 10.49 2.33 -1.47
C GLY A 21 10.04 3.77 -1.30
N ASP A 22 10.52 4.63 -2.19
CA ASP A 22 10.11 6.02 -2.24
C ASP A 22 8.61 6.15 -2.56
N ASN A 23 8.05 7.33 -2.26
CA ASN A 23 6.62 7.54 -2.43
C ASN A 23 6.16 7.33 -3.88
N LEU A 24 6.92 7.75 -4.88
CA LEU A 24 6.52 7.61 -6.28
C LEU A 24 6.54 6.14 -6.71
N GLY A 25 7.62 5.41 -6.39
CA GLY A 25 7.74 3.99 -6.66
C GLY A 25 6.63 3.16 -6.01
N LEU A 26 6.34 3.41 -4.73
CA LEU A 26 5.28 2.70 -4.02
C LEU A 26 3.89 2.98 -4.60
N HIS A 27 3.55 4.22 -4.96
CA HIS A 27 2.24 4.48 -5.58
C HIS A 27 2.10 3.74 -6.91
N SER A 28 3.17 3.71 -7.72
CA SER A 28 3.18 3.04 -9.02
C SER A 28 2.96 1.52 -8.90
N ILE A 29 3.73 0.82 -8.06
CA ILE A 29 3.66 -0.65 -7.99
C ILE A 29 2.49 -1.18 -7.14
N LEU A 30 1.87 -0.32 -6.33
CA LEU A 30 0.73 -0.67 -5.48
C LEU A 30 -0.62 -0.23 -6.06
N GLY A 31 -0.64 0.41 -7.23
CA GLY A 31 -1.86 0.78 -7.95
C GLY A 31 -2.57 2.04 -7.44
N PHE A 32 -1.84 2.97 -6.81
CA PHE A 32 -2.38 4.26 -6.35
C PHE A 32 -1.99 5.40 -7.30
N SER A 33 -2.62 6.57 -7.12
CA SER A 33 -2.27 7.78 -7.87
C SER A 33 -0.83 8.21 -7.61
N GLU A 34 -0.03 8.33 -8.66
CA GLU A 34 1.34 8.82 -8.59
C GLU A 34 1.43 10.36 -8.46
N SER A 35 0.30 11.06 -8.54
CA SER A 35 0.24 12.52 -8.53
C SER A 35 0.10 13.07 -7.11
N PHE A 36 1.11 13.82 -6.65
CA PHE A 36 1.04 14.62 -5.41
C PHE A 36 -0.04 15.72 -5.45
N MET A 37 -0.60 16.00 -6.63
CA MET A 37 -1.68 16.97 -6.81
C MET A 37 -3.06 16.31 -6.86
N ALA A 38 -3.16 14.99 -6.71
CA ALA A 38 -4.43 14.26 -6.67
C ALA A 38 -5.32 14.72 -5.49
N ASN A 39 -6.63 14.53 -5.65
CA ASN A 39 -7.60 14.85 -4.59
C ASN A 39 -7.48 13.88 -3.40
N PHE A 40 -7.08 12.63 -3.63
CA PHE A 40 -6.82 11.64 -2.58
C PHE A 40 -5.39 11.12 -2.73
N PRO A 41 -4.38 11.89 -2.28
CA PRO A 41 -2.97 11.62 -2.57
C PRO A 41 -2.33 10.57 -1.65
N CYS A 42 -3.02 10.12 -0.61
CA CYS A 42 -2.45 9.21 0.40
C CYS A 42 -2.78 7.74 0.11
N ARG A 43 -1.75 6.88 0.18
CA ARG A 43 -1.91 5.41 0.12
C ARG A 43 -2.44 4.79 1.42
N PHE A 44 -2.38 5.51 2.55
CA PHE A 44 -2.78 5.00 3.87
C PHE A 44 -4.19 5.43 4.27
N CYS A 45 -4.66 6.59 3.80
CA CYS A 45 -5.97 7.13 4.15
C CYS A 45 -6.71 7.68 2.94
N LYS A 46 -8.01 7.93 3.13
CA LYS A 46 -8.94 8.52 2.17
C LYS A 46 -9.22 10.00 2.49
N THR A 47 -8.31 10.66 3.20
CA THR A 47 -8.43 12.10 3.46
C THR A 47 -8.24 12.89 2.16
N SER A 48 -9.11 13.86 1.91
CA SER A 48 -8.97 14.71 0.74
C SER A 48 -7.74 15.61 0.87
N LYS A 49 -7.18 16.07 -0.25
CA LYS A 49 -6.07 17.01 -0.26
C LYS A 49 -6.39 18.30 0.49
N ALA A 50 -7.63 18.78 0.38
CA ALA A 50 -8.09 19.97 1.10
C ALA A 50 -8.02 19.76 2.62
N ASP A 51 -8.49 18.61 3.10
CA ASP A 51 -8.48 18.27 4.53
C ASP A 51 -7.05 18.01 5.03
N CYS A 52 -6.21 17.32 4.24
CA CYS A 52 -4.80 17.08 4.59
C CYS A 52 -4.04 18.38 4.90
N ASN A 53 -4.35 19.49 4.21
CA ASN A 53 -3.67 20.77 4.43
C ASN A 53 -3.98 21.40 5.80
N ILE A 54 -5.09 21.03 6.42
CA ILE A 54 -5.55 21.60 7.71
C ILE A 54 -5.58 20.56 8.83
N GLN A 55 -5.27 19.30 8.53
CA GLN A 55 -5.32 18.17 9.47
C GLN A 55 -3.91 17.87 10.01
N PRO A 56 -3.56 18.35 11.22
CA PRO A 56 -2.22 18.14 11.80
C PRO A 56 -2.00 16.72 12.33
N THR A 57 -3.06 15.95 12.50
CA THR A 57 -3.05 14.62 13.13
C THR A 57 -3.85 13.62 12.33
N GLN A 58 -3.44 12.35 12.35
CA GLN A 58 -4.15 11.27 11.67
C GLN A 58 -5.63 11.19 12.06
N ASN A 59 -6.51 11.04 11.06
CA ASN A 59 -7.92 10.72 11.26
C ASN A 59 -8.16 9.21 11.05
N ASN A 60 -8.36 8.47 12.14
CA ASN A 60 -8.53 7.01 12.11
C ASN A 60 -9.75 6.56 11.31
N ASN A 61 -10.81 7.37 11.23
CA ASN A 61 -12.01 7.03 10.46
C ASN A 61 -11.77 7.07 8.95
N SER A 62 -10.69 7.71 8.52
CA SER A 62 -10.32 7.83 7.10
C SER A 62 -9.30 6.79 6.63
N LEU A 63 -8.81 5.91 7.52
CA LEU A 63 -7.81 4.91 7.15
C LEU A 63 -8.35 3.94 6.10
N ARG A 64 -7.50 3.58 5.13
CA ARG A 64 -7.82 2.54 4.16
C ARG A 64 -7.78 1.18 4.86
N ASN A 65 -8.75 0.34 4.54
CA ASN A 65 -8.84 -1.05 4.98
C ASN A 65 -9.33 -1.91 3.81
N MET A 66 -9.33 -3.23 3.98
CA MET A 66 -9.68 -4.15 2.89
C MET A 66 -11.10 -3.90 2.36
N THR A 67 -12.04 -3.53 3.23
CA THR A 67 -13.44 -3.26 2.88
C THR A 67 -13.55 -2.01 2.02
N ASN A 68 -13.06 -0.86 2.52
CA ASN A 68 -13.19 0.40 1.79
C ASN A 68 -12.30 0.48 0.54
N TYR A 69 -11.20 -0.28 0.50
CA TYR A 69 -10.37 -0.47 -0.68
C TYR A 69 -11.13 -1.21 -1.78
N SER A 70 -11.86 -2.27 -1.42
CA SER A 70 -12.69 -3.02 -2.37
C SER A 70 -13.86 -2.19 -2.90
N GLU A 71 -14.50 -1.40 -2.03
CA GLU A 71 -15.54 -0.44 -2.43
C GLU A 71 -14.99 0.61 -3.41
N ASP A 72 -13.80 1.16 -3.14
CA ASP A 72 -13.15 2.15 -4.00
C ASP A 72 -12.75 1.57 -5.37
N LEU A 73 -12.34 0.29 -5.42
CA LEU A 73 -12.08 -0.40 -6.69
C LEU A 73 -13.35 -0.53 -7.53
N ILE A 74 -14.52 -0.75 -6.90
CA ILE A 74 -15.81 -0.81 -7.60
C ILE A 74 -16.21 0.57 -8.15
N ILE A 75 -15.95 1.64 -7.39
CA ILE A 75 -16.18 3.03 -7.85
C ILE A 75 -15.37 3.34 -9.11
N ASN A 76 -14.15 2.75 -9.23
CA ASN A 76 -13.29 2.83 -10.40
C ASN A 76 -13.08 4.26 -10.93
N ASN A 77 -12.86 5.21 -10.01
CA ASN A 77 -12.65 6.62 -10.33
C ASN A 77 -11.46 7.18 -9.55
N LEU A 78 -10.32 7.30 -10.23
CA LEU A 78 -9.06 7.78 -9.66
C LEU A 78 -9.21 9.12 -8.92
N SER A 79 -10.00 10.06 -9.46
CA SER A 79 -10.19 11.38 -8.87
C SER A 79 -11.00 11.35 -7.57
N LEU A 80 -11.82 10.31 -7.37
CA LEU A 80 -12.66 10.13 -6.18
C LEU A 80 -12.06 9.17 -5.14
N THR A 81 -11.17 8.27 -5.55
CA THR A 81 -10.67 7.21 -4.67
C THR A 81 -9.17 7.23 -4.46
N GLY A 82 -8.41 7.85 -5.37
CA GLY A 82 -6.94 7.79 -5.38
C GLY A 82 -6.36 6.43 -5.77
N ILE A 83 -7.20 5.48 -6.20
CA ILE A 83 -6.80 4.14 -6.66
C ILE A 83 -6.92 4.09 -8.18
N LYS A 84 -5.83 3.68 -8.83
CA LYS A 84 -5.71 3.56 -10.29
C LYS A 84 -6.07 2.16 -10.76
N GLU A 85 -5.63 1.14 -10.02
CA GLU A 85 -5.83 -0.27 -10.36
C GLU A 85 -5.70 -1.15 -9.10
N PRO A 86 -6.25 -2.38 -9.12
CA PRO A 86 -6.04 -3.33 -8.03
C PRO A 86 -4.55 -3.69 -7.89
N CYS A 87 -4.06 -3.69 -6.65
CA CYS A 87 -2.68 -4.04 -6.34
C CYS A 87 -2.42 -5.52 -6.63
N ILE A 88 -1.51 -5.82 -7.56
CA ILE A 88 -1.16 -7.19 -7.96
C ILE A 88 -0.62 -8.04 -6.80
N TRP A 89 0.01 -7.40 -5.80
CA TRP A 89 0.60 -8.05 -4.65
C TRP A 89 -0.42 -8.56 -3.64
N ASN A 90 -1.68 -8.10 -3.69
CA ASN A 90 -2.75 -8.61 -2.83
C ASN A 90 -3.05 -10.10 -3.08
N ASN A 91 -2.58 -10.66 -4.19
CA ASN A 91 -2.68 -12.11 -4.48
C ASN A 91 -1.61 -12.94 -3.74
N VAL A 92 -0.62 -12.29 -3.09
CA VAL A 92 0.40 -12.98 -2.30
C VAL A 92 -0.15 -13.31 -0.92
N ILE A 93 0.06 -14.55 -0.49
CA ILE A 93 -0.41 -15.03 0.81
C ILE A 93 0.17 -14.15 1.94
N ASN A 94 -0.71 -13.75 2.87
CA ASN A 94 -0.41 -12.89 4.02
C ASN A 94 0.01 -11.45 3.68
N PHE A 95 -0.23 -10.99 2.45
CA PHE A 95 -0.01 -9.62 2.05
C PHE A 95 -1.33 -8.95 1.61
N HIS A 96 -1.59 -7.76 2.13
CA HIS A 96 -2.55 -6.83 1.56
C HIS A 96 -2.05 -5.40 1.69
N VAL A 97 -2.21 -4.60 0.63
CA VAL A 97 -1.68 -3.24 0.54
C VAL A 97 -2.15 -2.30 1.66
N THR A 98 -3.36 -2.52 2.20
CA THR A 98 -3.90 -1.70 3.31
C THR A 98 -3.47 -2.18 4.70
N ASN A 99 -2.88 -3.37 4.82
CA ASN A 99 -2.44 -3.93 6.10
C ASN A 99 -0.91 -3.93 6.22
N ASN A 100 -0.23 -4.26 5.11
CA ASN A 100 1.22 -4.38 5.01
C ASN A 100 1.86 -3.09 4.44
N PHE A 101 1.37 -1.95 4.89
CA PHE A 101 1.85 -0.66 4.42
C PHE A 101 3.17 -0.29 5.11
N SER A 102 4.03 0.44 4.40
CA SER A 102 5.36 0.82 4.86
C SER A 102 5.66 2.29 4.52
N VAL A 103 6.66 2.85 5.20
CA VAL A 103 7.26 4.15 4.91
C VAL A 103 8.77 3.94 4.80
N ASP A 104 9.42 4.62 3.87
CA ASP A 104 10.87 4.57 3.73
C ASP A 104 11.51 5.66 4.60
N LEU A 105 11.89 5.28 5.82
CA LEU A 105 12.55 6.19 6.75
C LEU A 105 13.91 6.69 6.23
N MET A 106 14.62 5.90 5.42
CA MET A 106 15.90 6.32 4.88
C MET A 106 15.71 7.36 3.78
N HIS A 107 14.63 7.30 3.02
CA HIS A 107 14.30 8.32 2.02
C HIS A 107 13.69 9.59 2.64
N ASP A 108 12.81 9.44 3.64
CA ASP A 108 11.95 10.55 4.09
C ASP A 108 12.55 11.38 5.25
N CYS A 109 13.59 10.87 5.95
CA CYS A 109 14.16 11.52 7.14
C CYS A 109 15.67 11.87 7.04
N LEU A 110 16.33 11.57 5.91
CA LEU A 110 17.75 11.87 5.67
C LEU A 110 17.90 13.12 4.79
#